data_AF-A0A4P7GSG2-F1
#
_entry.id   AF-A0A4P7GSG2-F1
#
_cell.length_a   1.000
_cell.length_b   1.000
_cell.length_c   1.000
_cell.angle_alpha   90.00
_cell.angle_beta   90.00
_cell.angle_gamma   90.00
#
_symmetry.space_group_name_H-M   'P 1'
#
loop_
_entity.id
_entity.type
_entity.pdbx_description
1 polymer ?
#
loop_
_entity_poly.entity_id
_entity_poly.type
_entity_poly.pdbx_seq_one_letter_code
_entity_poly.pdbx_strand_id
1 'polypeptide(L)' 'MTDNPYWREWRDFVRSVLEQGRTMTPEEREKAEALVREARAWERRERRKAKRLARGGEWVEKQASL' A
#
# COMPACT_ATOMS: atom_id res chain seq x y z
N MET A 1 3.57 0.25 14.95
CA MET A 1 3.39 -0.24 13.57
C MET A 1 3.36 0.99 12.67
N THR A 2 4.25 1.12 11.70
CA THR A 2 4.15 2.19 10.70
C THR A 2 2.87 1.99 9.92
N ASP A 3 2.01 3.00 9.93
CA ASP A 3 0.70 2.93 9.30
C ASP A 3 0.90 2.88 7.77
N ASN A 4 0.45 1.80 7.13
CA ASN A 4 0.67 1.58 5.70
C ASN A 4 -0.28 2.49 4.91
N PRO A 5 0.21 3.51 4.20
CA PRO A 5 -0.64 4.52 3.56
C PRO A 5 -1.58 3.91 2.51
N TYR A 6 -1.14 2.84 1.83
CA TYR A 6 -1.93 2.15 0.82
C TYR A 6 -3.09 1.35 1.41
N TRP A 7 -2.95 0.81 2.62
CA TRP A 7 -4.08 0.15 3.30
C TRP A 7 -5.13 1.16 3.75
N ARG A 8 -4.69 2.34 4.19
CA ARG A 8 -5.59 3.44 4.52
C ARG A 8 -6.36 3.88 3.27
N GLU A 9 -5.67 4.10 2.16
CA GLU A 9 -6.29 4.48 0.89
C GLU A 9 -7.25 3.41 0.37
N TRP A 10 -6.86 2.13 0.42
CA TRP A 10 -7.75 1.02 0.06
C TRP A 10 -9.03 1.01 0.88
N ARG A 11 -8.92 1.18 2.21
CA ARG A 11 -10.08 1.20 3.11
C ARG A 11 -11.01 2.37 2.81
N ASP A 12 -10.44 3.56 2.64
CA ASP A 12 -11.23 4.77 2.37
C ASP A 12 -11.91 4.67 0.99
N PHE A 13 -11.23 4.09 0.00
CA PHE A 13 -11.81 3.79 -1.31
C PHE A 13 -12.98 2.79 -1.21
N VAL A 14 -12.79 1.63 -0.59
CA VAL A 14 -13.86 0.62 -0.43
C VAL A 14 -15.06 1.21 0.30
N ARG A 15 -14.85 2.00 1.36
CA ARG A 15 -15.93 2.69 2.07
C ARG A 15 -16.72 3.61 1.12
N SER A 16 -16.02 4.41 0.30
CA SER A 16 -16.68 5.30 -0.67
C SER A 16 -17.49 4.56 -1.74
N VAL A 17 -17.11 3.33 -2.09
CA VAL A 17 -17.90 2.51 -3.02
C VAL A 17 -19.12 1.91 -2.32
N LEU A 18 -18.97 1.41 -1.09
CA LEU A 18 -20.08 0.86 -0.32
C LEU A 18 -21.14 1.91 0.01
N GLU A 19 -20.74 3.15 0.29
CA GLU A 19 -21.65 4.28 0.53
C GLU A 19 -22.55 4.61 -0.67
N GLN A 20 -22.16 4.22 -1.88
CA GLN A 20 -22.99 4.39 -3.08
C GLN A 20 -24.12 3.36 -3.17
N GLY A 21 -24.14 2.33 -2.32
CA GLY A 21 -25.21 1.33 -2.27
C GLY A 21 -25.29 0.42 -3.51
N ARG A 22 -24.22 0.35 -4.31
CA ARG A 22 -24.11 -0.49 -5.51
C ARG A 22 -22.89 -1.41 -5.43
N THR A 23 -22.87 -2.42 -6.30
CA THR A 23 -21.67 -3.26 -6.49
C THR A 23 -20.53 -2.46 -7.11
N MET A 24 -19.30 -2.86 -6.83
CA MET A 24 -18.10 -2.36 -7.51
C MET A 24 -18.22 -2.57 -9.02
N THR A 25 -17.82 -1.54 -9.79
CA THR A 25 -17.60 -1.73 -11.23
C THR A 25 -16.31 -2.52 -11.47
N PRO A 26 -16.10 -3.09 -12.68
CA PRO A 26 -14.83 -3.72 -13.04
C PRO A 26 -13.62 -2.80 -12.80
N GLU A 27 -13.71 -1.52 -13.14
CA GLU A 27 -12.63 -0.54 -12.98
C GLU A 27 -12.33 -0.26 -11.50
N GLU A 28 -13.38 -0.16 -10.67
CA GLU A 28 -13.21 -0.01 -9.23
C GLU A 28 -12.57 -1.23 -8.59
N ARG A 29 -12.88 -2.42 -9.10
CA ARG A 29 -12.24 -3.66 -8.67
C ARG A 29 -10.75 -3.68 -9.02
N GLU A 30 -10.40 -3.32 -10.25
CA GLU A 30 -8.99 -3.21 -10.66
C GLU A 30 -8.23 -2.21 -9.79
N LYS A 31 -8.85 -1.07 -9.48
CA LYS A 31 -8.28 -0.07 -8.56
C LYS A 31 -8.08 -0.64 -7.15
N ALA A 32 -9.06 -1.33 -6.60
CA ALA A 32 -8.94 -1.98 -5.29
C ALA A 32 -7.78 -2.99 -5.27
N GLU A 33 -7.65 -3.80 -6.32
CA GLU A 33 -6.60 -4.80 -6.47
C GLU A 33 -5.20 -4.16 -6.60
N ALA A 34 -5.10 -3.04 -7.31
CA ALA A 34 -3.86 -2.25 -7.40
C ALA A 34 -3.42 -1.72 -6.03
N LEU A 35 -4.34 -1.15 -5.25
CA LEU A 35 -4.05 -0.65 -3.89
C LEU A 35 -3.59 -1.76 -2.95
N VAL A 36 -4.22 -2.94 -3.00
CA VAL A 36 -3.79 -4.13 -2.26
C VAL A 36 -2.37 -4.54 -2.63
N ARG A 37 -2.05 -4.52 -3.94
CA ARG A 37 -0.72 -4.89 -4.44
C ARG A 37 0.35 -3.92 -3.96
N GLU A 38 0.09 -2.62 -4.01
CA GLU A 38 1.00 -1.58 -3.51
C GLU A 38 1.20 -1.70 -2.00
N ALA A 39 0.13 -1.91 -1.24
CA ALA A 39 0.21 -2.10 0.21
C ALA A 39 1.12 -3.27 0.60
N ARG A 40 0.96 -4.43 -0.07
CA ARG A 40 1.83 -5.59 0.13
C ARG A 40 3.27 -5.35 -0.35
N ALA A 41 3.46 -4.57 -1.40
CA ALA A 41 4.80 -4.21 -1.88
C ALA A 41 5.52 -3.31 -0.86
N TRP A 42 4.81 -2.34 -0.29
CA TRP A 42 5.31 -1.46 0.75
C TRP A 42 5.71 -2.24 2.01
N GLU A 43 4.87 -3.15 2.52
CA GLU A 43 5.21 -3.98 3.69
C GLU A 43 6.47 -4.82 3.47
N ARG A 44 6.64 -5.36 2.27
CA ARG A 44 7.85 -6.11 1.90
C ARG A 44 9.09 -5.22 1.89
N ARG A 45 8.97 -3.96 1.43
CA ARG A 45 10.07 -2.98 1.46
C ARG A 45 10.42 -2.63 2.91
N GLU A 46 9.43 -2.33 3.74
CA GLU A 46 9.63 -2.01 5.16
C GLU A 46 10.27 -3.18 5.92
N ARG A 47 9.82 -4.41 5.67
CA ARG A 47 10.42 -5.61 6.27
C ARG A 47 11.88 -5.79 5.85
N ARG A 48 12.22 -5.51 4.59
CA ARG A 48 13.61 -5.56 4.11
C ARG A 48 14.47 -4.46 4.73
N LYS A 49 13.93 -3.25 4.82
CA LYS A 49 14.58 -2.10 5.49
C LYS A 49 14.87 -2.43 6.95
N ALA A 50 13.87 -2.87 7.71
CA ALA A 50 14.03 -3.28 9.10
C ALA A 50 15.08 -4.40 9.26
N LYS A 51 15.05 -5.43 8.41
CA LYS A 51 16.03 -6.52 8.45
C LYS A 51 17.46 -6.06 8.12
N ARG A 52 17.63 -5.08 7.23
CA ARG A 52 18.95 -4.54 6.88
C ARG A 52 19.51 -3.67 8.01
N LEU A 53 18.67 -2.81 8.58
CA LEU A 53 19.03 -1.98 9.73
C LEU A 53 19.38 -2.83 10.96
N ALA A 54 18.61 -3.89 11.24
CA ALA A 54 18.90 -4.83 12.34
C ALA A 54 20.22 -5.59 12.18
N ARG A 55 20.78 -5.65 10.96
CA ARG A 55 22.09 -6.26 10.67
C ARG A 55 23.23 -5.24 10.68
N GLY A 56 22.97 -4.00 11.10
CA GLY A 56 23.95 -2.92 11.11
C GLY A 56 24.27 -2.34 9.73
N GLY A 57 23.46 -2.65 8.70
CA GLY A 57 23.64 -2.11 7.35
C GLY A 57 22.83 -0.82 7.14
N GLU A 58 23.36 0.08 6.33
CA GLU A 58 22.64 1.31 5.92
C GLU A 58 21.55 1.01 4.87
N TRP A 59 20.46 1.76 4.94
CA TRP A 59 19.38 1.75 3.94
C TRP A 59 19.30 3.11 3.25
N VAL A 60 19.56 3.13 1.95
CA VAL A 60 19.40 4.33 1.12
C VAL A 60 18.06 4.25 0.40
N GLU A 61 17.15 5.14 0.75
CA GLU A 61 15.91 5.35 -0.01
C GLU A 61 16.28 6.08 -1.31
N LYS A 62 16.32 5.36 -2.43
CA LYS A 62 16.35 6.02 -3.74
C LYS A 62 15.01 6.69 -3.93
N GLN A 63 14.95 8.01 -3.82
CA GLN A 63 13.82 8.76 -4.36
C GLN A 63 13.78 8.49 -5.86
N ALA A 64 12.66 7.96 -6.34
CA ALA A 64 12.40 7.95 -7.77
C ALA A 64 12.31 9.43 -8.18
N SER A 65 13.33 9.93 -8.88
CA SER A 65 13.29 11.25 -9.47
C SER A 65 12.02 11.35 -10.32
N LEU A 66 11.21 12.37 -10.02
CA LEU A 66 10.04 12.79 -10.78
C LEU A 66 10.42 13.08 -12.24
#